data_AF-A0A2H0WDV4-F1
#
_entry.id   AF-A0A2H0WDV4-F1
#
_cell.length_a   1.000
_cell.length_b   1.000
_cell.length_c   1.000
_cell.angle_alpha   90.00
_cell.angle_beta   90.00
_cell.angle_gamma   90.00
#
_symmetry.space_group_name_H-M   'P 1'
#
loop_
_entity.id
_entity.type
_entity.pdbx_description
1 polymer ?
#
loop_
_entity_poly.entity_id
_entity_poly.type
_entity_poly.pdbx_seq_one_letter_code
_entity_poly.pdbx_strand_id
1 'polypeptide(L)'
;MVFSLAFVSVNAFASSASDKIKDKIIQQSIDAYSGRCPCPYFADRAGRRCGRRSAYNRAGGASPLCYRTDVSDEMVKNYKGK
;
A
#
# COMPACT_ATOMS: atom_id res chain seq x y z
N MET A 1 -9.29 34.07 -38.49
CA MET A 1 -8.64 32.91 -37.85
C MET A 1 -8.40 33.27 -36.39
N VAL A 2 -9.24 32.79 -35.47
CA VAL A 2 -9.03 32.96 -34.02
C VAL A 2 -9.08 31.55 -33.43
N PHE A 3 -7.92 30.92 -33.30
CA PHE A 3 -7.78 29.64 -32.61
C PHE A 3 -7.61 29.95 -31.11
N SER A 4 -8.74 30.04 -30.40
CA SER A 4 -8.77 30.14 -28.95
C SER A 4 -8.24 28.85 -28.34
N LEU A 5 -7.04 28.89 -27.77
CA LEU A 5 -6.48 27.83 -26.92
C LEU A 5 -7.25 27.81 -25.59
N ALA A 6 -8.25 26.95 -25.50
CA ALA A 6 -8.88 26.63 -24.23
C ALA A 6 -7.92 25.77 -23.39
N PHE A 7 -7.41 26.34 -22.28
CA PHE A 7 -6.67 25.61 -21.25
C PHE A 7 -7.60 24.63 -20.54
N VAL A 8 -7.57 23.35 -20.93
CA VAL A 8 -8.22 22.27 -20.19
C VAL A 8 -7.39 21.96 -18.94
N SER A 9 -7.84 22.45 -17.78
CA SER A 9 -7.17 22.17 -16.49
C SER A 9 -7.65 20.83 -15.93
N VAL A 10 -6.91 19.75 -16.21
CA VAL A 10 -7.14 18.41 -15.65
C VAL A 10 -6.49 18.27 -14.26
N ASN A 11 -7.19 18.70 -13.21
CA ASN A 11 -6.77 18.44 -11.83
C ASN A 11 -7.35 17.11 -11.32
N ALA A 12 -6.68 15.99 -11.63
CA ALA A 12 -7.07 14.66 -11.15
C ALA A 12 -5.90 13.75 -10.71
N PHE A 13 -4.78 14.32 -10.25
CA PHE A 13 -3.59 13.56 -9.85
C PHE A 13 -3.57 13.09 -8.38
N ALA A 14 -4.61 13.36 -7.60
CA ALA A 14 -4.61 13.04 -6.16
C ALA A 14 -4.77 11.54 -5.85
N SER A 15 -5.51 10.80 -6.69
CA SER A 15 -5.77 9.36 -6.47
C SER A 15 -4.49 8.53 -6.67
N SER A 16 -3.79 8.73 -7.79
CA SER A 16 -2.55 8.00 -8.09
C SER A 16 -1.39 8.35 -7.15
N ALA A 17 -1.27 9.62 -6.72
CA ALA A 17 -0.25 10.02 -5.74
C ALA A 17 -0.50 9.39 -4.37
N SER A 18 -1.76 9.28 -3.95
CA SER A 18 -2.13 8.67 -2.67
C SER A 18 -1.91 7.15 -2.70
N ASP A 19 -2.22 6.49 -3.82
CA ASP A 19 -1.91 5.06 -4.02
C ASP A 19 -0.42 4.75 -3.89
N LYS A 20 0.45 5.59 -4.46
CA LYS A 20 1.91 5.43 -4.31
C LYS A 20 2.35 5.57 -2.86
N ILE A 21 1.69 6.42 -2.06
CA ILE A 21 1.99 6.56 -0.63
C ILE A 21 1.48 5.34 0.13
N LYS A 22 0.28 4.84 -0.18
CA LYS A 22 -0.24 3.59 0.40
C LYS A 22 0.71 2.43 0.13
N ASP A 23 1.23 2.32 -1.10
CA ASP A 23 2.24 1.30 -1.46
C ASP A 23 3.52 1.44 -0.63
N LYS A 24 4.01 2.67 -0.41
CA LYS A 24 5.19 2.92 0.45
C LYS A 24 4.94 2.52 1.92
N ILE A 25 3.77 2.87 2.47
CA ILE A 25 3.39 2.52 3.84
C ILE A 25 3.33 0.99 4.01
N ILE A 26 2.72 0.29 3.04
CA ILE A 26 2.67 -1.17 3.02
C ILE A 26 4.09 -1.76 2.98
N GLN A 27 4.95 -1.24 2.11
CA GLN A 27 6.33 -1.72 2.01
C GLN A 27 7.08 -1.55 3.33
N GLN A 28 6.96 -0.39 3.99
CA GLN A 28 7.59 -0.17 5.30
C GLN A 28 7.05 -1.13 6.38
N SER A 29 5.76 -1.45 6.36
CA SER A 29 5.17 -2.41 7.29
C SER A 29 5.71 -3.83 7.06
N ILE A 30 5.89 -4.22 5.79
CA ILE A 30 6.49 -5.50 5.41
C ILE A 30 7.97 -5.55 5.83
N ASP A 31 8.73 -4.49 5.57
CA ASP A 31 10.17 -4.42 5.87
C ASP A 31 10.44 -4.45 7.39
N ALA A 32 9.54 -3.87 8.19
CA ALA A 32 9.62 -3.91 9.64
C ALA A 32 9.32 -5.30 10.24
N TYR A 33 8.72 -6.21 9.48
CA TYR A 33 8.36 -7.53 9.95
C TYR A 33 9.51 -8.53 9.74
N SER A 34 10.09 -9.00 10.85
CA SER A 34 11.26 -9.91 10.86
C SER A 34 10.93 -11.39 10.59
N GLY A 35 9.64 -11.74 10.53
CA GLY A 35 9.19 -13.12 10.36
C GLY A 35 9.05 -13.58 8.91
N ARG A 36 8.80 -14.87 8.72
CA ARG A 36 8.39 -15.41 7.41
C ARG A 36 6.90 -15.15 7.19
N CYS A 37 6.52 -15.01 5.92
CA CYS A 37 5.14 -14.85 5.50
C CYS A 37 4.43 -13.64 6.14
N PRO A 38 4.89 -12.39 5.92
CA PRO A 38 4.16 -11.20 6.38
C PRO A 38 2.73 -11.18 5.82
N CYS A 39 2.60 -11.28 4.49
CA CYS A 39 1.34 -11.12 3.79
C CYS A 39 0.84 -12.41 3.10
N PRO A 40 -0.47 -12.54 2.83
CA PRO A 40 -1.06 -13.77 2.30
C PRO A 40 -0.55 -14.15 0.90
N TYR A 41 -0.15 -13.15 0.12
CA TYR A 41 0.32 -13.33 -1.25
C TYR A 41 1.82 -13.64 -1.36
N PHE A 42 2.58 -13.58 -0.26
CA PHE A 42 3.99 -13.97 -0.29
C PHE A 42 4.15 -15.48 -0.53
N ALA A 43 5.30 -15.86 -1.06
CA ALA A 43 5.74 -17.24 -1.16
C ALA A 43 6.67 -17.60 0.00
N ASP A 44 6.55 -18.82 0.53
CA ASP A 44 7.54 -19.36 1.45
C ASP A 44 8.79 -19.85 0.71
N ARG A 45 9.81 -20.31 1.47
CA ARG A 45 11.08 -20.81 0.90
C ARG A 45 10.90 -22.00 -0.05
N ALA A 46 9.76 -22.70 0.01
CA ALA A 46 9.44 -23.81 -0.88
C ALA A 46 8.58 -23.36 -2.07
N GLY A 47 8.38 -22.05 -2.26
CA GLY A 47 7.57 -21.49 -3.34
C GLY A 47 6.05 -21.55 -3.10
N ARG A 48 5.57 -21.99 -1.94
CA ARG A 48 4.13 -22.09 -1.67
C ARG A 48 3.59 -20.76 -1.17
N ARG A 49 2.38 -20.39 -1.58
CA ARG A 49 1.71 -19.18 -1.07
C ARG A 49 1.47 -19.29 0.44
N CYS A 50 1.75 -18.22 1.17
CA CYS A 50 1.54 -18.16 2.61
C CYS A 50 0.06 -18.27 2.98
N GLY A 51 -0.82 -17.58 2.23
CA GLY A 51 -2.26 -17.64 2.40
C GLY A 51 -2.68 -17.41 3.86
N ARG A 52 -3.47 -18.33 4.43
CA ARG A 52 -3.95 -18.28 5.80
C ARG A 52 -2.86 -18.40 6.88
N ARG A 53 -1.64 -18.81 6.50
CA ARG A 53 -0.50 -18.94 7.44
C ARG A 53 0.26 -17.64 7.65
N SER A 54 -0.05 -16.58 6.88
CA SER A 54 0.61 -15.29 6.98
C SER A 54 0.38 -14.61 8.34
N ALA A 55 1.27 -13.70 8.71
CA ALA A 55 1.11 -12.87 9.91
C ALA A 55 -0.18 -12.05 9.87
N TYR A 56 -0.55 -11.55 8.68
CA TYR A 56 -1.81 -10.85 8.44
C TYR A 56 -3.07 -11.66 8.86
N ASN A 57 -3.08 -12.97 8.59
CA ASN A 57 -4.25 -13.81 8.83
C ASN A 57 -4.22 -14.57 10.16
N ARG A 58 -3.05 -14.68 10.80
CA ARG A 58 -2.87 -15.51 11.99
C ARG A 58 -3.33 -14.74 13.23
N ALA A 59 -4.19 -15.37 14.04
CA ALA A 59 -4.57 -14.83 15.34
C ALA A 59 -3.35 -14.62 16.25
N GLY A 60 -3.23 -13.42 16.85
CA GLY A 60 -2.14 -13.06 17.76
C GLY A 60 -0.79 -12.72 17.10
N GLY A 61 -0.76 -12.52 15.77
CA GLY A 61 0.44 -12.07 15.06
C GLY A 61 0.67 -10.56 15.11
N ALA A 62 1.81 -10.12 14.58
CA ALA A 62 2.17 -8.70 14.42
C ALA A 62 1.34 -7.96 13.35
N SER A 63 0.46 -8.66 12.62
CA SER A 63 -0.50 -8.13 11.63
C SER A 63 0.02 -6.96 10.77
N PRO A 64 1.00 -7.20 9.87
CA PRO A 64 1.50 -6.15 8.97
C PRO A 64 0.41 -5.66 8.01
N LEU A 65 0.58 -4.46 7.47
CA LEU A 65 -0.28 -3.93 6.40
C LEU A 65 0.06 -4.64 5.09
N CYS A 66 -0.95 -5.13 4.38
CA CYS A 66 -0.75 -5.95 3.18
C CYS A 66 -1.51 -5.45 1.96
N TYR A 67 -2.57 -4.66 2.17
CA TYR A 67 -3.44 -4.16 1.11
C TYR A 67 -3.66 -2.65 1.26
N ARG A 68 -3.94 -1.97 0.14
CA ARG A 68 -4.25 -0.52 0.17
C ARG A 68 -5.48 -0.20 1.02
N THR A 69 -6.40 -1.14 1.14
CA THR A 69 -7.58 -1.05 2.03
C THR A 69 -7.20 -1.07 3.49
N ASP A 70 -6.05 -1.64 3.86
CA ASP A 70 -5.53 -1.57 5.23
C ASP A 70 -4.95 -0.18 5.54
N VAL A 71 -4.69 0.64 4.51
CA VAL A 71 -4.13 1.98 4.65
C VAL A 71 -5.21 3.06 4.62
N SER A 72 -5.55 3.57 5.80
CA SER A 72 -6.42 4.73 5.98
C SER A 72 -5.84 6.01 5.38
N ASP A 73 -6.72 6.95 5.03
CA ASP A 73 -6.30 8.24 4.49
C ASP A 73 -5.58 9.11 5.52
N GLU A 74 -5.84 8.87 6.81
CA GLU A 74 -5.08 9.49 7.91
C GLU A 74 -3.61 9.05 7.90
N MET A 75 -3.33 7.76 7.68
CA MET A 75 -1.94 7.29 7.55
C MET A 75 -1.25 7.94 6.34
N VAL A 76 -1.96 8.12 5.23
CA VAL A 76 -1.43 8.83 4.05
C VAL A 76 -1.15 10.30 4.38
N LYS A 77 -2.06 10.98 5.08
CA LYS A 77 -1.88 12.38 5.50
C LYS A 77 -0.67 12.52 6.43
N ASN A 78 -0.55 11.64 7.42
CA ASN A 78 0.57 11.61 8.36
C ASN A 78 1.90 11.32 7.65
N TYR A 79 1.88 10.47 6.61
CA TYR A 79 3.08 10.20 5.80
C TYR A 79 3.52 11.42 4.97
N LYS A 80 2.58 12.21 4.43
CA LYS A 80 2.90 13.44 3.66
C LYS A 80 3.48 14.57 4.52
N GLY A 81 3.21 14.57 5.83
CA GLY A 81 3.71 15.56 6.78
C GLY A 81 5.01 15.18 7.48
N LYS A 82 5.56 13.98 7.21
CA LYS A 82 6.89 13.55 7.63
C LYS A 82 7.93 14.01 6.63
#